data_AF-A0A255ZML9-F1
#
_entry.id   AF-A0A255ZML9-F1
#
_cell.length_a   1.000
_cell.length_b   1.000
_cell.length_c   1.000
_cell.angle_alpha   90.00
_cell.angle_beta   90.00
_cell.angle_gamma   90.00
#
_symmetry.space_group_name_H-M   'P 1'
#
loop_
_entity.id
_entity.type
_entity.pdbx_description
1 polymer ?
#
loop_
_entity_poly.entity_id
_entity_poly.type
_entity_poly.pdbx_seq_one_letter_code
_entity_poly.pdbx_strand_id
1 'polypeptide(L)'
;MTFLLLVFSSAKAQERIDFYFKTGKATFEPVEQNRLEQFIQKNTTVKIVSISGFTDEVGSAQANNKLAKARVQTVVDILNNRILTRTDFRTNNFGEKFAQGLGENALNRKVSILYLKEADIPREEEILGLKPKSSELIAPVVPTSAPKFPEVLRFKNIDGSVSEFSLDTIAMKSIYEARVGEKLKLKNLEFKINTFMIEPRSYGALYELLTVMQSKPSLKIQIQGHICCMPNDSRDLSTQRAKAISNFLQMNGIDKSRLSYKGLGVTKPIYPIPEKNEEERAANRRVEFEIIAN
;
A
#
# COMPACT_ATOMS: atom_id res chain seq x y z
N MET A 1 -37.73 -16.75 -19.81
CA MET A 1 -36.54 -17.34 -19.18
C MET A 1 -35.59 -16.21 -18.81
N THR A 2 -35.36 -16.06 -17.52
CA THR A 2 -34.92 -14.82 -16.85
C THR A 2 -33.46 -14.46 -17.16
N PHE A 3 -33.23 -13.18 -17.45
CA PHE A 3 -31.92 -12.56 -17.65
C PHE A 3 -31.22 -12.39 -16.28
N LEU A 4 -30.03 -12.97 -16.09
CA LEU A 4 -29.24 -12.75 -14.87
C LEU A 4 -28.18 -11.68 -15.14
N LEU A 5 -28.51 -10.43 -14.78
CA LEU A 5 -27.56 -9.31 -14.69
C LEU A 5 -26.65 -9.54 -13.48
N LEU A 6 -25.34 -9.67 -13.70
CA LEU A 6 -24.35 -9.71 -12.62
C LEU A 6 -23.62 -8.36 -12.56
N VAL A 7 -24.09 -7.50 -11.66
CA VAL A 7 -23.52 -6.17 -11.38
C VAL A 7 -22.33 -6.35 -10.42
N PHE A 8 -21.11 -6.14 -10.91
CA PHE A 8 -19.94 -5.97 -10.04
C PHE A 8 -19.90 -4.53 -9.54
N SER A 9 -20.36 -4.29 -8.30
CA SER A 9 -20.15 -3.03 -7.59
C SER A 9 -18.95 -3.16 -6.66
N SER A 10 -17.75 -2.89 -7.18
CA SER A 10 -16.63 -2.52 -6.32
C SER A 10 -16.82 -1.05 -5.91
N ALA A 11 -17.62 -0.81 -4.86
CA ALA A 11 -17.82 0.51 -4.31
C ALA A 11 -16.54 0.98 -3.60
N LYS A 12 -15.71 1.78 -4.29
CA LYS A 12 -14.75 2.65 -3.61
C LYS A 12 -15.56 3.70 -2.86
N ALA A 13 -15.65 3.59 -1.53
CA ALA A 13 -16.44 4.52 -0.71
C ALA A 13 -15.84 5.95 -0.65
N GLN A 14 -14.54 6.07 -0.94
CA GLN A 14 -13.82 7.34 -1.02
C GLN A 14 -13.56 7.68 -2.49
N GLU A 15 -13.90 8.90 -2.89
CA GLU A 15 -13.70 9.40 -4.24
C GLU A 15 -12.64 10.50 -4.26
N ARG A 16 -11.88 10.58 -5.36
CA ARG A 16 -10.86 11.60 -5.58
C ARG A 16 -11.10 12.34 -6.90
N ILE A 17 -10.96 13.65 -6.87
CA ILE A 17 -10.92 14.48 -8.08
C ILE A 17 -9.72 15.43 -8.03
N ASP A 18 -9.05 15.60 -9.17
CA ASP A 18 -7.87 16.43 -9.33
C ASP A 18 -8.17 17.65 -10.21
N PHE A 19 -7.73 18.83 -9.75
CA PHE A 19 -7.79 20.11 -10.45
C PHE A 19 -6.40 20.67 -10.70
N TYR A 20 -6.16 21.19 -11.90
CA TYR A 20 -4.82 21.51 -12.37
C TYR A 20 -4.56 23.03 -12.44
N PHE A 21 -3.29 23.40 -12.29
CA PHE A 21 -2.83 24.79 -12.27
C PHE A 21 -1.72 25.01 -13.29
N LYS A 22 -1.66 26.23 -13.84
CA LYS A 22 -0.51 26.68 -14.62
C LYS A 22 0.74 26.82 -13.75
N THR A 23 1.90 26.76 -14.40
CA THR A 23 3.21 26.91 -13.75
C THR A 23 3.28 28.21 -12.97
N GLY A 24 3.72 28.12 -11.71
CA GLY A 24 3.83 29.28 -10.81
C GLY A 24 2.52 29.97 -10.41
N LYS A 25 1.35 29.47 -10.82
CA LYS A 25 0.05 30.07 -10.49
C LYS A 25 -0.65 29.33 -9.35
N ALA A 26 -1.33 30.10 -8.52
CA ALA A 26 -2.18 29.61 -7.43
C ALA A 26 -3.69 29.75 -7.73
N THR A 27 -4.06 30.41 -8.82
CA THR A 27 -5.44 30.59 -9.28
C THR A 27 -5.74 29.68 -10.46
N PHE A 28 -7.01 29.31 -10.63
CA PHE A 28 -7.45 28.52 -11.78
C PHE A 28 -7.47 29.34 -13.06
N GLU A 29 -7.31 28.64 -14.19
CA GLU A 29 -7.76 29.14 -15.48
C GLU A 29 -9.28 28.97 -15.61
N PRO A 30 -9.96 29.76 -16.47
CA PRO A 30 -11.42 29.69 -16.62
C PRO A 30 -11.96 28.28 -16.87
N VAL A 31 -11.23 27.44 -17.59
CA VAL A 31 -11.64 26.05 -17.87
C VAL A 31 -11.67 25.20 -16.59
N GLU A 32 -10.62 25.26 -15.78
CA GLU A 32 -10.55 24.50 -14.52
C GLU A 32 -11.48 25.10 -13.46
N GLN A 33 -11.65 26.42 -13.45
CA GLN A 33 -12.65 27.10 -12.63
C GLN A 33 -14.06 26.55 -12.95
N ASN A 34 -14.44 26.52 -14.23
CA ASN A 34 -15.74 25.97 -14.66
C ASN A 34 -15.90 24.49 -14.31
N ARG A 35 -14.82 23.70 -14.41
CA ARG A 35 -14.85 22.29 -14.02
C ARG A 35 -15.08 22.11 -12.52
N LEU A 36 -14.47 22.95 -11.68
CA LEU A 36 -14.72 22.96 -10.24
C LEU A 36 -16.16 23.40 -9.93
N GLU A 37 -16.67 24.41 -10.61
CA GLU A 37 -18.07 24.84 -10.48
C GLU A 37 -19.06 23.73 -10.82
N GLN A 38 -18.83 23.00 -11.91
CA GLN A 38 -19.65 21.84 -12.28
C GLN A 38 -19.56 20.71 -11.25
N PHE A 39 -18.38 20.48 -10.67
CA PHE A 39 -18.22 19.52 -9.58
C PHE A 39 -19.08 19.93 -8.38
N ILE A 40 -19.03 21.20 -7.96
CA ILE A 40 -19.82 21.70 -6.83
C ILE A 40 -21.33 21.55 -7.07
N GLN A 41 -21.80 21.91 -8.27
CA GLN A 41 -23.22 21.80 -8.63
C GLN A 41 -23.73 20.36 -8.64
N LYS A 42 -22.89 19.40 -9.06
CA LYS A 42 -23.26 17.98 -9.14
C LYS A 42 -23.12 17.24 -7.80
N ASN A 43 -22.36 17.78 -6.86
CA ASN A 43 -21.95 17.10 -5.63
C ASN A 43 -22.32 17.90 -4.38
N THR A 44 -23.51 18.50 -4.35
CA THR A 44 -23.96 19.33 -3.22
C THR A 44 -24.11 18.54 -1.90
N THR A 45 -24.30 17.22 -1.98
CA THR A 45 -24.51 16.34 -0.83
C THR A 45 -23.27 15.54 -0.42
N VAL A 46 -22.13 15.73 -1.09
CA VAL A 46 -20.90 15.05 -0.70
C VAL A 46 -20.28 15.70 0.53
N LYS A 47 -19.45 14.95 1.25
CA LYS A 47 -18.66 15.47 2.36
C LYS A 47 -17.17 15.42 2.03
N ILE A 48 -16.51 16.57 2.06
CA ILE A 48 -15.08 16.68 1.79
C ILE A 48 -14.29 16.20 3.00
N VAL A 49 -13.37 15.26 2.74
CA VAL A 49 -12.50 14.66 3.73
C VAL A 49 -11.19 15.43 3.87
N SER A 50 -10.52 15.70 2.75
CA SER A 50 -9.23 16.42 2.75
C SER A 50 -8.97 17.08 1.40
N ILE A 51 -8.19 18.16 1.42
CA ILE A 51 -7.70 18.82 0.21
C ILE A 51 -6.18 18.83 0.26
N SER A 52 -5.53 18.33 -0.79
CA SER A 52 -4.08 18.17 -0.86
C SER A 52 -3.51 18.90 -2.06
N GLY A 53 -2.49 19.73 -1.86
CA GLY A 53 -1.85 20.53 -2.91
C GLY A 53 -0.46 20.03 -3.29
N PHE A 54 -0.17 20.10 -4.58
CA PHE A 54 1.04 19.58 -5.22
C PHE A 54 1.65 20.60 -6.21
N THR A 55 2.96 20.53 -6.40
CA THR A 55 3.73 21.31 -7.38
C THR A 55 4.68 20.40 -8.15
N ASP A 56 5.20 20.87 -9.29
CA ASP A 56 6.34 20.24 -9.96
C ASP A 56 7.66 20.56 -9.23
N GLU A 57 8.76 19.95 -9.67
CA GLU A 57 10.13 20.14 -9.11
C GLU A 57 10.77 21.48 -9.51
N VAL A 58 10.02 22.38 -10.15
CA VAL A 58 10.56 23.65 -10.64
C VAL A 58 10.59 24.68 -9.51
N GLY A 59 11.77 24.91 -8.94
CA GLY A 59 12.01 25.92 -7.91
C GLY A 59 12.62 25.33 -6.64
N SER A 60 12.54 26.06 -5.53
CA SER A 60 12.98 25.54 -4.23
C SER A 60 11.84 24.81 -3.52
N ALA A 61 12.16 23.76 -2.76
CA ALA A 61 11.19 23.01 -1.96
C ALA A 61 10.32 23.92 -1.05
N GLN A 62 10.91 24.98 -0.50
CA GLN A 62 10.18 25.95 0.33
C GLN A 62 9.18 26.78 -0.50
N ALA A 63 9.58 27.26 -1.68
CA ALA A 63 8.70 27.97 -2.60
C ALA A 63 7.55 27.06 -3.08
N ASN A 64 7.86 25.81 -3.38
CA ASN A 64 6.91 24.78 -3.80
C ASN A 64 5.87 24.46 -2.71
N ASN A 65 6.30 24.34 -1.45
CA ASN A 65 5.36 24.20 -0.33
C ASN A 65 4.45 25.42 -0.15
N LYS A 66 4.99 26.64 -0.31
CA LYS A 66 4.19 27.88 -0.24
C LYS A 66 3.18 27.96 -1.38
N LEU A 67 3.58 27.57 -2.59
CA LEU A 67 2.72 27.55 -3.76
C LEU A 67 1.62 26.48 -3.65
N ALA A 68 1.95 25.27 -3.18
CA ALA A 68 0.96 24.24 -2.89
C ALA A 68 -0.07 24.73 -1.87
N LYS A 69 0.38 25.38 -0.79
CA LYS A 69 -0.52 26.00 0.21
C LYS A 69 -1.44 27.04 -0.41
N ALA A 70 -0.92 27.92 -1.25
CA ALA A 70 -1.72 28.94 -1.92
C ALA A 70 -2.80 28.33 -2.84
N ARG A 71 -2.45 27.27 -3.59
CA ARG A 71 -3.41 26.53 -4.44
C ARG A 71 -4.52 25.86 -3.63
N VAL A 72 -4.14 25.23 -2.51
CA VAL A 72 -5.13 24.62 -1.60
C VAL A 72 -6.06 25.69 -1.05
N GLN A 73 -5.53 26.84 -0.65
CA GLN A 73 -6.35 27.94 -0.15
C GLN A 73 -7.35 28.44 -1.20
N THR A 74 -6.93 28.62 -2.46
CA THR A 74 -7.86 28.96 -3.56
C THR A 74 -9.03 27.99 -3.65
N VAL A 75 -8.77 26.68 -3.55
CA VAL A 75 -9.83 25.66 -3.62
C VAL A 75 -10.71 25.70 -2.38
N VAL A 76 -10.13 25.87 -1.19
CA VAL A 76 -10.88 26.02 0.07
C VAL A 76 -11.81 27.23 0.03
N ASP A 77 -11.31 28.38 -0.45
CA ASP A 77 -12.09 29.62 -0.54
C ASP A 77 -13.27 29.46 -1.49
N ILE A 78 -13.06 28.79 -2.63
CA ILE A 78 -14.14 28.51 -3.59
C ILE A 78 -15.19 27.55 -3.00
N LEU A 79 -14.78 26.56 -2.19
CA LEU A 79 -15.68 25.56 -1.61
C LEU A 79 -16.36 26.00 -0.33
N ASN A 80 -15.86 27.06 0.30
CA ASN A 80 -16.32 27.52 1.60
C ASN A 80 -17.83 27.77 1.60
N ASN A 81 -18.55 27.14 2.55
CA ASN A 81 -20.01 27.16 2.66
C ASN A 81 -20.80 26.61 1.45
N ARG A 82 -20.14 25.94 0.50
CA ARG A 82 -20.79 25.35 -0.69
C ARG A 82 -20.85 23.83 -0.67
N ILE A 83 -19.91 23.18 0.00
CA ILE A 83 -19.91 21.73 0.25
C ILE A 83 -19.56 21.49 1.71
N LEU A 84 -20.21 20.50 2.31
CA LEU A 84 -19.93 20.11 3.68
C LEU A 84 -18.50 19.58 3.81
N THR A 85 -17.76 20.09 4.78
CA THR A 85 -16.45 19.55 5.17
C THR A 85 -16.58 18.74 6.45
N ARG A 86 -15.62 17.85 6.68
CA ARG A 86 -15.45 17.18 7.97
C ARG A 86 -15.20 18.17 9.11
N THR A 87 -15.60 17.77 10.32
CA THR A 87 -15.34 18.54 11.54
C THR A 87 -13.84 18.65 11.85
N ASP A 88 -13.06 17.62 11.50
CA ASP A 88 -11.59 17.57 11.64
C ASP A 88 -10.87 17.88 10.32
N PHE A 89 -11.55 18.50 9.34
CA PHE A 89 -11.03 18.79 8.01
C PHE A 89 -9.63 19.40 8.05
N ARG A 90 -8.72 18.79 7.28
CA ARG A 90 -7.33 19.26 7.16
C ARG A 90 -6.95 19.48 5.70
N THR A 91 -6.08 20.46 5.53
CA THR A 91 -5.39 20.73 4.27
C THR A 91 -3.97 20.20 4.34
N ASN A 92 -3.48 19.60 3.25
CA ASN A 92 -2.12 19.09 3.15
C ASN A 92 -1.39 19.82 2.02
N ASN A 93 -0.13 20.18 2.27
CA ASN A 93 0.70 20.90 1.30
C ASN A 93 1.95 20.06 1.05
N PHE A 94 1.94 19.27 -0.02
CA PHE A 94 3.05 18.37 -0.33
C PHE A 94 4.15 19.05 -1.14
N GLY A 95 3.84 20.14 -1.85
CA GLY A 95 4.79 20.75 -2.78
C GLY A 95 5.25 19.70 -3.79
N GLU A 96 6.56 19.49 -3.89
CA GLU A 96 7.20 18.46 -4.72
C GLU A 96 7.38 17.10 -4.02
N LYS A 97 7.04 16.99 -2.73
CA LYS A 97 7.28 15.80 -1.89
C LYS A 97 6.21 14.72 -2.09
N PHE A 98 6.13 14.17 -3.29
CA PHE A 98 5.30 13.03 -3.67
C PHE A 98 5.90 12.32 -4.89
N ALA A 99 5.39 11.15 -5.25
CA ALA A 99 5.85 10.45 -6.47
C ALA A 99 5.40 11.25 -7.71
N GLN A 100 6.36 11.88 -8.39
CA GLN A 100 6.10 12.69 -9.58
C GLN A 100 6.12 11.83 -10.84
N GLY A 101 5.17 12.05 -11.75
CA GLY A 101 5.17 11.42 -13.06
C GLY A 101 6.34 11.96 -13.91
N LEU A 102 7.24 11.08 -14.35
CA LEU A 102 8.33 11.45 -15.25
C LEU A 102 7.75 11.96 -16.58
N GLY A 103 8.08 13.21 -16.95
CA GLY A 103 7.65 13.83 -18.21
C GLY A 103 6.28 14.53 -18.18
N GLU A 104 5.58 14.53 -17.04
CA GLU A 104 4.23 15.08 -16.90
C GLU A 104 4.15 16.21 -15.86
N ASN A 105 5.13 17.13 -15.88
CA ASN A 105 5.20 18.27 -14.94
C ASN A 105 3.88 19.05 -14.83
N ALA A 106 3.08 19.07 -15.90
CA ALA A 106 1.76 19.68 -15.89
C ALA A 106 0.72 18.98 -14.99
N LEU A 107 0.78 17.65 -14.89
CA LEU A 107 -0.13 16.86 -14.05
C LEU A 107 0.29 16.86 -12.57
N ASN A 108 1.54 17.27 -12.28
CA ASN A 108 2.06 17.44 -10.92
C ASN A 108 1.59 18.76 -10.28
N ARG A 109 1.15 19.73 -11.08
CA ARG A 109 0.60 21.01 -10.60
C ARG A 109 -0.88 20.91 -10.33
N LYS A 110 -1.25 20.31 -9.21
CA LYS A 110 -2.66 20.02 -8.92
C LYS A 110 -3.06 20.21 -7.47
N VAL A 111 -4.37 20.26 -7.26
CA VAL A 111 -5.02 20.05 -5.98
C VAL A 111 -5.96 18.86 -6.10
N SER A 112 -5.83 17.91 -5.18
CA SER A 112 -6.70 16.75 -5.07
C SER A 112 -7.70 16.94 -3.94
N ILE A 113 -8.98 16.74 -4.24
CA ILE A 113 -10.06 16.69 -3.25
C ILE A 113 -10.42 15.23 -3.01
N LEU A 114 -10.33 14.78 -1.77
CA LEU A 114 -10.87 13.51 -1.31
C LEU A 114 -12.23 13.75 -0.65
N TYR A 115 -13.27 13.02 -1.06
CA TYR A 115 -14.63 13.20 -0.56
C TYR A 115 -15.39 11.87 -0.44
N LEU A 116 -16.44 11.88 0.38
CA LEU A 116 -17.40 10.78 0.55
C LEU A 116 -18.71 11.15 -0.14
N LYS A 117 -19.32 10.17 -0.84
CA LYS A 117 -20.70 10.32 -1.34
C LYS A 117 -21.69 10.33 -0.18
N GLU A 118 -22.85 10.93 -0.40
CA GLU A 118 -23.91 11.03 0.62
C GLU A 118 -24.25 9.68 1.28
N ALA A 119 -24.39 8.63 0.48
CA ALA A 119 -24.69 7.28 0.95
C ALA A 119 -23.62 6.69 1.90
N ASP A 120 -22.40 7.23 1.86
CA ASP A 120 -21.26 6.75 2.66
C ASP A 120 -21.02 7.60 3.91
N ILE A 121 -21.65 8.78 4.03
CA ILE A 121 -21.50 9.68 5.17
C ILE A 121 -21.86 9.02 6.53
N PRO A 122 -22.92 8.19 6.66
CA PRO A 122 -23.22 7.54 7.94
C PRO A 122 -22.13 6.58 8.43
N ARG A 123 -21.31 6.05 7.50
CA ARG A 123 -20.18 5.14 7.80
C ARG A 123 -18.84 5.87 7.76
N GLU A 124 -18.85 7.19 7.83
CA GLU A 124 -17.67 8.02 7.64
C GLU A 124 -16.49 7.65 8.57
N GLU A 125 -16.75 7.49 9.88
CA GLU A 125 -15.69 7.15 10.84
C GLU A 125 -15.12 5.75 10.62
N GLU A 126 -15.93 4.82 10.11
CA GLU A 126 -15.49 3.49 9.70
C GLU A 126 -14.65 3.57 8.41
N ILE A 127 -15.14 4.27 7.39
CA ILE A 127 -14.49 4.39 6.09
C ILE A 127 -13.13 5.06 6.23
N LEU A 128 -12.97 6.00 7.17
CA LEU A 128 -11.69 6.64 7.45
C LEU A 128 -10.86 5.95 8.54
N GLY A 129 -11.33 4.84 9.11
CA GLY A 129 -10.60 4.06 10.12
C GLY A 129 -10.44 4.78 11.48
N LEU A 130 -11.33 5.72 11.80
CA LEU A 130 -11.32 6.50 13.05
C LEU A 130 -12.14 5.86 14.16
N LYS A 131 -13.11 5.00 13.82
CA LYS A 131 -13.73 4.07 14.76
C LYS A 131 -13.52 2.64 14.27
N PRO A 132 -13.21 1.70 15.18
CA PRO A 132 -13.37 0.29 14.85
C PRO A 132 -14.83 0.08 14.44
N LYS A 133 -15.07 -0.68 13.36
CA LYS A 133 -16.41 -1.10 12.94
C LYS A 133 -17.19 -1.49 14.18
N SER A 134 -18.29 -0.78 14.49
CA SER A 134 -19.11 -1.11 15.63
C SER A 134 -19.59 -2.54 15.46
N SER A 135 -19.12 -3.40 16.37
CA SER A 135 -19.59 -4.77 16.55
C SER A 135 -21.07 -4.72 16.92
N GLU A 136 -21.97 -4.69 15.94
CA GLU A 136 -23.24 -5.38 16.13
C GLU A 136 -22.89 -6.83 16.44
N LEU A 137 -23.46 -7.37 17.53
CA LEU A 137 -23.38 -8.77 17.92
C LEU A 137 -24.10 -9.61 16.86
N ILE A 138 -23.49 -9.74 15.69
CA ILE A 138 -23.77 -10.80 14.75
C ILE A 138 -22.77 -11.89 15.13
N ALA A 139 -23.27 -13.03 15.60
CA ALA A 139 -22.47 -14.26 15.73
C ALA A 139 -21.53 -14.36 14.51
N PRO A 140 -20.24 -14.73 14.70
CA PRO A 140 -19.18 -14.43 13.76
C PRO A 140 -19.61 -14.80 12.34
N VAL A 141 -19.92 -13.77 11.54
CA VAL A 141 -19.94 -13.94 10.10
C VAL A 141 -18.47 -14.01 9.74
N VAL A 142 -17.93 -15.21 9.85
CA VAL A 142 -16.74 -15.62 9.11
C VAL A 142 -16.96 -15.07 7.70
N PRO A 143 -16.10 -14.19 7.15
CA PRO A 143 -16.18 -13.89 5.74
C PRO A 143 -15.94 -15.21 5.01
N THR A 144 -17.03 -15.88 4.61
CA THR A 144 -17.00 -17.23 4.02
C THR A 144 -16.42 -17.23 2.61
N SER A 145 -15.86 -16.11 2.15
CA SER A 145 -14.93 -16.10 1.03
C SER A 145 -13.76 -15.18 1.35
N ALA A 146 -12.58 -15.77 1.54
CA ALA A 146 -11.30 -15.07 1.45
C ALA A 146 -11.31 -14.13 0.22
N PRO A 147 -10.63 -12.97 0.27
CA PRO A 147 -10.49 -12.12 -0.90
C PRO A 147 -9.92 -12.94 -2.06
N LYS A 148 -10.49 -12.78 -3.25
CA LYS A 148 -9.93 -13.41 -4.46
C LYS A 148 -8.59 -12.76 -4.76
N PHE A 149 -7.51 -13.50 -4.54
CA PHE A 149 -6.17 -13.03 -4.88
C PHE A 149 -5.95 -13.06 -6.40
N PRO A 150 -5.21 -12.08 -6.96
CA PRO A 150 -4.84 -12.11 -8.36
C PRO A 150 -3.90 -13.30 -8.64
N GLU A 151 -4.12 -14.00 -9.75
CA GLU A 151 -3.22 -15.08 -10.21
C GLU A 151 -1.95 -14.53 -10.86
N VAL A 152 -1.98 -13.27 -11.31
CA VAL A 152 -0.90 -12.63 -12.05
C VAL A 152 -0.76 -11.16 -11.66
N LEU A 153 0.48 -10.69 -11.51
CA LEU A 153 0.81 -9.27 -11.44
C LEU A 153 1.62 -8.83 -12.66
N ARG A 154 1.28 -7.65 -13.18
CA ARG A 154 1.92 -7.05 -14.34
C ARG A 154 2.50 -5.69 -14.00
N PHE A 155 3.76 -5.49 -14.31
CA PHE A 155 4.47 -4.22 -14.13
C PHE A 155 4.93 -3.71 -15.48
N LYS A 156 4.57 -2.48 -15.83
CA LYS A 156 5.11 -1.82 -17.02
C LYS A 156 6.51 -1.31 -16.71
N ASN A 157 7.51 -1.80 -17.43
CA ASN A 157 8.89 -1.40 -17.33
C ASN A 157 9.13 -0.05 -18.04
N ILE A 158 10.26 0.58 -17.77
CA ILE A 158 10.62 1.90 -18.31
C ILE A 158 10.75 1.86 -19.84
N ASP A 159 11.22 0.75 -20.40
CA ASP A 159 11.34 0.51 -21.84
C ASP A 159 10.00 0.15 -22.52
N GLY A 160 8.89 0.16 -21.76
CA GLY A 160 7.56 -0.20 -22.25
C GLY A 160 7.25 -1.70 -22.27
N SER A 161 8.23 -2.57 -21.97
CA SER A 161 7.98 -4.00 -21.78
C SER A 161 7.14 -4.25 -20.51
N VAL A 162 6.55 -5.44 -20.41
CA VAL A 162 5.73 -5.83 -19.24
C VAL A 162 6.40 -7.00 -18.53
N SER A 163 6.75 -6.79 -17.26
CA SER A 163 7.14 -7.87 -16.36
C SER A 163 5.89 -8.54 -15.80
N GLU A 164 5.81 -9.86 -15.93
CA GLU A 164 4.68 -10.66 -15.44
C GLU A 164 5.15 -11.62 -14.35
N PHE A 165 4.42 -11.67 -13.23
CA PHE A 165 4.65 -12.60 -12.14
C PHE A 165 3.40 -13.44 -11.93
N SER A 166 3.51 -14.75 -12.11
CA SER A 166 2.49 -15.71 -11.65
C SER A 166 2.57 -15.85 -10.14
N LEU A 167 1.42 -15.78 -9.47
CA LEU A 167 1.31 -15.84 -8.02
C LEU A 167 0.62 -17.12 -7.57
N ASP A 168 1.10 -17.69 -6.47
CA ASP A 168 0.49 -18.84 -5.80
C ASP A 168 -0.69 -18.37 -4.93
N THR A 169 -1.90 -18.47 -5.48
CA THR A 169 -3.15 -18.11 -4.78
C THR A 169 -3.44 -19.01 -3.58
N ILE A 170 -2.94 -20.25 -3.58
CA ILE A 170 -3.07 -21.19 -2.46
C ILE A 170 -2.17 -20.73 -1.32
N ALA A 171 -0.92 -20.36 -1.62
CA ALA A 171 -0.02 -19.77 -0.63
C ALA A 171 -0.60 -18.48 -0.05
N MET A 172 -1.07 -17.54 -0.88
CA MET A 172 -1.69 -16.30 -0.40
C MET A 172 -2.89 -16.54 0.50
N LYS A 173 -3.76 -17.50 0.14
CA LYS A 173 -4.89 -17.91 0.99
C LYS A 173 -4.42 -18.45 2.34
N SER A 174 -3.41 -19.32 2.35
CA SER A 174 -2.81 -19.84 3.59
C SER A 174 -2.28 -18.72 4.49
N ILE A 175 -1.60 -17.71 3.92
CA ILE A 175 -1.10 -16.56 4.69
C ILE A 175 -2.27 -15.73 5.25
N TYR A 176 -3.33 -15.54 4.46
CA TYR A 176 -4.49 -14.74 4.86
C TYR A 176 -5.25 -15.38 6.02
N GLU A 177 -5.37 -16.71 6.02
CA GLU A 177 -6.10 -17.51 7.02
C GLU A 177 -5.26 -17.86 8.25
N ALA A 178 -3.95 -17.59 8.22
CA ALA A 178 -3.03 -17.93 9.29
C ALA A 178 -3.37 -17.26 10.62
N ARG A 179 -3.15 -18.00 11.70
CA ARG A 179 -3.47 -17.58 13.08
C ARG A 179 -2.30 -16.86 13.73
N VAL A 180 -2.57 -16.01 14.73
CA VAL A 180 -1.52 -15.40 15.55
C VAL A 180 -0.63 -16.48 16.18
N GLY A 181 0.69 -16.28 16.10
CA GLY A 181 1.72 -17.24 16.51
C GLY A 181 2.11 -18.26 15.44
N GLU A 182 1.36 -18.36 14.34
CA GLU A 182 1.71 -19.27 13.24
C GLU A 182 2.94 -18.78 12.49
N LYS A 183 3.83 -19.71 12.13
CA LYS A 183 5.04 -19.45 11.35
C LYS A 183 4.88 -20.02 9.95
N LEU A 184 5.07 -19.17 8.96
CA LEU A 184 4.94 -19.52 7.55
C LEU A 184 6.27 -19.27 6.84
N LYS A 185 6.62 -20.15 5.90
CA LYS A 185 7.80 -19.99 5.04
C LYS A 185 7.42 -19.24 3.76
N LEU A 186 8.21 -18.25 3.37
CA LEU A 186 8.13 -17.69 2.02
C LEU A 186 8.73 -18.70 1.04
N LYS A 187 7.87 -19.40 0.30
CA LYS A 187 8.30 -20.34 -0.74
C LYS A 187 8.97 -19.58 -1.87
N ASN A 188 9.89 -20.23 -2.59
CA ASN A 188 10.58 -19.65 -3.75
C ASN A 188 11.34 -18.35 -3.47
N LEU A 189 11.66 -18.06 -2.20
CA LEU A 189 12.45 -16.90 -1.82
C LEU A 189 13.92 -17.26 -1.67
N GLU A 190 14.75 -16.66 -2.51
CA GLU A 190 16.17 -16.90 -2.58
C GLU A 190 16.98 -15.61 -2.67
N PHE A 191 18.26 -15.75 -2.32
CA PHE A 191 19.24 -14.67 -2.30
C PHE A 191 20.47 -15.09 -3.08
N LYS A 192 21.13 -14.12 -3.72
CA LYS A 192 22.47 -14.32 -4.29
C LYS A 192 23.39 -14.86 -3.21
N ILE A 193 24.20 -15.86 -3.59
CA ILE A 193 25.09 -16.60 -2.69
C ILE A 193 25.89 -15.63 -1.81
N ASN A 194 25.90 -15.88 -0.49
CA ASN A 194 26.61 -15.07 0.50
C ASN A 194 26.18 -13.60 0.62
N THR A 195 25.03 -13.22 0.05
CA THR A 195 24.49 -11.85 0.13
C THR A 195 23.06 -11.82 0.68
N PHE A 196 22.57 -10.59 0.92
CA PHE A 196 21.17 -10.27 1.19
C PHE A 196 20.43 -9.76 -0.05
N MET A 197 21.06 -9.80 -1.23
CA MET A 197 20.42 -9.40 -2.49
C MET A 197 19.44 -10.49 -2.92
N ILE A 198 18.16 -10.14 -3.03
CA ILE A 198 17.08 -11.04 -3.41
C ILE A 198 17.19 -11.35 -4.91
N GLU A 199 17.09 -12.64 -5.27
CA GLU A 199 17.11 -13.04 -6.67
C GLU A 199 15.85 -12.58 -7.42
N PRO A 200 15.94 -12.15 -8.69
CA PRO A 200 14.78 -11.71 -9.47
C PRO A 200 13.60 -12.70 -9.48
N ARG A 201 13.90 -14.02 -9.53
CA ARG A 201 12.89 -15.08 -9.49
C ARG A 201 12.07 -15.13 -8.19
N SER A 202 12.58 -14.52 -7.12
CA SER A 202 11.98 -14.56 -5.80
C SER A 202 10.94 -13.45 -5.56
N TYR A 203 10.85 -12.47 -6.46
CA TYR A 203 9.95 -11.33 -6.26
C TYR A 203 8.47 -11.75 -6.26
N GLY A 204 8.10 -12.84 -6.95
CA GLY A 204 6.74 -13.40 -6.88
C GLY A 204 6.29 -13.67 -5.44
N ALA A 205 7.14 -14.34 -4.65
CA ALA A 205 6.86 -14.64 -3.24
C ALA A 205 6.73 -13.37 -2.37
N LEU A 206 7.50 -12.33 -2.70
CA LEU A 206 7.39 -11.04 -2.01
C LEU A 206 6.08 -10.33 -2.35
N TYR A 207 5.67 -10.38 -3.62
CA TYR A 207 4.42 -9.81 -4.08
C TYR A 207 3.21 -10.56 -3.52
N GLU A 208 3.29 -11.87 -3.34
CA GLU A 208 2.26 -12.66 -2.64
C GLU A 208 2.05 -12.16 -1.21
N LEU A 209 3.14 -12.05 -0.43
CA LEU A 209 3.08 -11.54 0.93
C LEU A 209 2.57 -10.08 0.98
N LEU A 210 3.07 -9.23 0.07
CA LEU A 210 2.62 -7.85 -0.06
C LEU A 210 1.12 -7.77 -0.33
N THR A 211 0.62 -8.56 -1.29
CA THR A 211 -0.79 -8.59 -1.68
C THR A 211 -1.67 -8.99 -0.50
N VAL A 212 -1.27 -10.02 0.24
CA VAL A 212 -1.99 -10.46 1.44
C VAL A 212 -1.98 -9.36 2.51
N MET A 213 -0.84 -8.75 2.79
CA MET A 213 -0.73 -7.67 3.79
C MET A 213 -1.50 -6.41 3.39
N GLN A 214 -1.61 -6.08 2.10
CA GLN A 214 -2.46 -5.00 1.60
C GLN A 214 -3.95 -5.33 1.76
N SER A 215 -4.34 -6.59 1.52
CA SER A 215 -5.73 -7.06 1.67
C SER A 215 -6.19 -7.22 3.13
N LYS A 216 -5.23 -7.33 4.07
CA LYS A 216 -5.49 -7.53 5.51
C LYS A 216 -4.76 -6.47 6.35
N PRO A 217 -5.29 -5.24 6.48
CA PRO A 217 -4.61 -4.14 7.18
C PRO A 217 -4.26 -4.42 8.65
N SER A 218 -5.01 -5.30 9.32
CA SER A 218 -4.75 -5.76 10.69
C SER A 218 -3.53 -6.68 10.82
N LEU A 219 -3.10 -7.30 9.72
CA LEU A 219 -2.00 -8.26 9.72
C LEU A 219 -0.67 -7.57 10.08
N LYS A 220 -0.05 -8.04 11.16
CA LYS A 220 1.30 -7.69 11.60
C LYS A 220 2.17 -8.94 11.61
N ILE A 221 3.41 -8.80 11.13
CA ILE A 221 4.32 -9.94 11.01
C ILE A 221 5.71 -9.65 11.60
N GLN A 222 6.39 -10.72 12.04
CA GLN A 222 7.81 -10.71 12.33
C GLN A 222 8.56 -11.59 11.34
N ILE A 223 9.45 -11.00 10.55
CA ILE A 223 10.25 -11.70 9.54
C ILE A 223 11.50 -12.29 10.23
N GLN A 224 11.73 -13.59 10.10
CA GLN A 224 12.79 -14.33 10.76
C GLN A 224 13.74 -14.93 9.71
N GLY A 225 14.95 -14.40 9.66
CA GLY A 225 15.97 -14.87 8.72
C GLY A 225 16.80 -16.01 9.30
N HIS A 226 17.13 -17.00 8.45
CA HIS A 226 17.99 -18.13 8.78
C HIS A 226 19.07 -18.32 7.72
N ILE A 227 20.22 -18.84 8.13
CA ILE A 227 21.33 -19.20 7.24
C ILE A 227 21.75 -20.67 7.49
N CYS A 228 22.53 -21.24 6.58
CA CYS A 228 23.10 -22.59 6.70
C CYS A 228 24.62 -22.51 6.64
N CYS A 229 25.26 -23.68 6.74
CA CYS A 229 26.58 -23.93 6.14
C CYS A 229 27.75 -23.16 6.75
N MET A 230 27.52 -22.45 7.86
CA MET A 230 28.52 -21.74 8.63
C MET A 230 28.28 -22.03 10.12
N PRO A 231 29.33 -22.08 10.96
CA PRO A 231 29.18 -22.37 12.39
C PRO A 231 28.48 -21.25 13.16
N ASN A 232 28.50 -20.01 12.65
CA ASN A 232 27.82 -18.86 13.23
C ASN A 232 27.41 -17.85 12.14
N ASP A 233 26.62 -16.85 12.52
CA ASP A 233 26.26 -15.72 11.67
C ASP A 233 27.10 -14.48 11.97
N SER A 234 28.43 -14.61 11.89
CA SER A 234 29.38 -13.52 12.16
C SER A 234 29.18 -12.26 11.31
N ARG A 235 28.53 -12.41 10.14
CA ARG A 235 28.25 -11.30 9.21
C ARG A 235 26.84 -10.72 9.38
N ASP A 236 26.05 -11.18 10.35
CA ASP A 236 24.65 -10.79 10.54
C ASP A 236 23.81 -10.92 9.26
N LEU A 237 24.11 -11.93 8.45
CA LEU A 237 23.52 -12.13 7.13
C LEU A 237 22.04 -12.51 7.24
N SER A 238 21.66 -13.26 8.28
CA SER A 238 20.27 -13.63 8.53
C SER A 238 19.41 -12.39 8.83
N THR A 239 19.90 -11.45 9.65
CA THR A 239 19.20 -10.18 9.93
C THR A 239 19.12 -9.33 8.68
N GLN A 240 20.20 -9.21 7.91
CA GLN A 240 20.22 -8.42 6.67
C GLN A 240 19.20 -8.94 5.65
N ARG A 241 19.04 -10.26 5.52
CA ARG A 241 18.02 -10.87 4.66
C ARG A 241 16.60 -10.58 5.13
N ALA A 242 16.34 -10.70 6.43
CA ALA A 242 15.03 -10.37 7.00
C ALA A 242 14.70 -8.88 6.83
N LYS A 243 15.69 -8.01 7.02
CA LYS A 243 15.60 -6.57 6.80
C LYS A 243 15.33 -6.22 5.33
N ALA A 244 15.94 -6.91 4.38
CA ALA A 244 15.72 -6.67 2.95
C ALA A 244 14.24 -6.86 2.56
N ILE A 245 13.59 -7.90 3.10
CA ILE A 245 12.17 -8.16 2.88
C ILE A 245 11.30 -7.10 3.57
N SER A 246 11.63 -6.75 4.82
CA SER A 246 10.94 -5.67 5.53
C SER A 246 11.02 -4.35 4.76
N ASN A 247 12.18 -4.03 4.19
CA ASN A 247 12.38 -2.82 3.39
C ASN A 247 11.57 -2.87 2.11
N PHE A 248 11.56 -4.01 1.41
CA PHE A 248 10.72 -4.20 0.23
C PHE A 248 9.24 -3.93 0.54
N LEU A 249 8.70 -4.49 1.62
CA LEU A 249 7.29 -4.30 2.01
C LEU A 249 7.00 -2.84 2.38
N GLN A 250 7.90 -2.17 3.11
CA GLN A 250 7.77 -0.75 3.46
C GLN A 250 7.79 0.16 2.23
N MET A 251 8.73 -0.09 1.29
CA MET A 251 8.81 0.66 0.03
C MET A 251 7.55 0.49 -0.83
N ASN A 252 6.81 -0.60 -0.65
CA ASN A 252 5.53 -0.88 -1.30
C ASN A 252 4.31 -0.51 -0.44
N GLY A 253 4.48 0.34 0.58
CA GLY A 253 3.39 0.99 1.31
C GLY A 253 2.86 0.24 2.54
N ILE A 254 3.53 -0.84 2.99
CA ILE A 254 3.20 -1.45 4.28
C ILE A 254 3.78 -0.60 5.42
N ASP A 255 2.92 -0.20 6.35
CA ASP A 255 3.32 0.62 7.50
C ASP A 255 4.38 -0.10 8.37
N LYS A 256 5.40 0.65 8.79
CA LYS A 256 6.51 0.14 9.61
C LYS A 256 6.03 -0.49 10.92
N SER A 257 4.95 0.00 11.52
CA SER A 257 4.38 -0.56 12.76
C SER A 257 3.80 -1.97 12.60
N ARG A 258 3.59 -2.42 11.35
CA ARG A 258 3.10 -3.77 11.02
C ARG A 258 4.23 -4.77 10.77
N LEU A 259 5.48 -4.30 10.76
CA LEU A 259 6.64 -5.07 10.37
C LEU A 259 7.69 -5.05 11.47
N SER A 260 8.15 -6.24 11.83
CA SER A 260 9.37 -6.42 12.60
C SER A 260 10.23 -7.48 11.94
N TYR A 261 11.53 -7.50 12.24
CA TYR A 261 12.43 -8.51 11.70
C TYR A 261 13.50 -8.90 12.71
N LYS A 262 14.02 -10.13 12.58
CA LYS A 262 15.10 -10.67 13.42
C LYS A 262 15.92 -11.68 12.63
N GLY A 263 17.24 -11.65 12.80
CA GLY A 263 18.12 -12.75 12.38
C GLY A 263 18.22 -13.82 13.45
N LEU A 264 18.04 -15.07 13.04
CA LEU A 264 18.23 -16.24 13.91
C LEU A 264 19.51 -17.02 13.57
N GLY A 265 20.28 -16.56 12.58
CA GLY A 265 21.54 -17.17 12.19
C GLY A 265 21.36 -18.66 11.90
N VAL A 266 22.12 -19.48 12.63
CA VAL A 266 22.08 -20.95 12.60
C VAL A 266 21.43 -21.56 13.85
N THR A 267 20.79 -20.74 14.70
CA THR A 267 20.32 -21.16 16.03
C THR A 267 19.03 -21.97 16.02
N LYS A 268 18.30 -21.98 14.90
CA LYS A 268 17.01 -22.67 14.72
C LYS A 268 16.98 -23.47 13.41
N PRO A 269 17.87 -24.45 13.24
CA PRO A 269 17.93 -25.25 12.02
C PRO A 269 16.72 -26.19 11.93
N ILE A 270 16.25 -26.45 10.71
CA ILE A 270 15.26 -27.51 10.43
C ILE A 270 15.97 -28.87 10.40
N TYR A 271 17.13 -28.93 9.75
CA TYR A 271 17.98 -30.11 9.68
C TYR A 271 19.26 -29.91 10.49
N PRO A 272 19.74 -30.92 11.24
CA PRO A 272 20.97 -30.81 12.00
C PRO A 272 22.14 -30.30 11.13
N ILE A 273 22.97 -29.45 11.72
CA ILE A 273 24.21 -28.97 11.09
C ILE A 273 25.34 -29.94 11.51
N PRO A 274 26.19 -30.43 10.58
CA PRO A 274 26.20 -30.12 9.15
C PRO A 274 25.09 -30.82 8.37
N GLU A 275 24.52 -30.11 7.41
CA GLU A 275 23.50 -30.65 6.50
C GLU A 275 24.10 -31.70 5.55
N LYS A 276 23.32 -32.74 5.25
CA LYS A 276 23.77 -33.89 4.44
C LYS A 276 23.83 -33.60 2.95
N ASN A 277 22.96 -32.74 2.44
CA ASN A 277 22.79 -32.47 1.02
C ASN A 277 22.33 -31.03 0.76
N GLU A 278 22.16 -30.65 -0.52
CA GLU A 278 21.71 -29.30 -0.87
C GLU A 278 20.27 -29.01 -0.45
N GLU A 279 19.39 -30.01 -0.42
CA GLU A 279 17.99 -29.82 -0.01
C GLU A 279 17.87 -29.42 1.45
N GLU A 280 18.62 -30.09 2.34
CA GLU A 280 18.71 -29.74 3.76
C GLU A 280 19.31 -28.35 3.94
N ARG A 281 20.37 -28.01 3.18
CA ARG A 281 20.99 -26.67 3.19
C ARG A 281 20.01 -25.60 2.75
N ALA A 282 19.24 -25.83 1.69
CA ALA A 282 18.20 -24.92 1.21
C ALA A 282 17.03 -24.78 2.19
N ALA A 283 16.68 -25.84 2.92
CA ALA A 283 15.68 -25.78 3.98
C ALA A 283 16.16 -24.93 5.17
N ASN A 284 17.43 -25.05 5.57
CA ASN A 284 18.02 -24.22 6.61
C ASN A 284 18.21 -22.75 6.16
N ARG A 285 18.59 -22.49 4.89
CA ARG A 285 18.59 -21.14 4.29
C ARG A 285 17.20 -20.68 3.90
N ARG A 286 16.40 -20.29 4.88
CA ARG A 286 15.05 -19.80 4.66
C ARG A 286 14.81 -18.44 5.29
N VAL A 287 13.75 -17.82 4.84
CA VAL A 287 13.06 -16.80 5.62
C VAL A 287 11.66 -17.29 5.91
N GLU A 288 11.30 -17.22 7.18
CA GLU A 288 9.95 -17.43 7.65
C GLU A 288 9.41 -16.13 8.24
N PHE A 289 8.11 -16.06 8.45
CA PHE A 289 7.50 -14.98 9.20
C PHE A 289 6.45 -15.52 10.15
N GLU A 290 6.34 -14.85 11.28
CA GLU A 290 5.39 -15.17 12.33
C GLU A 290 4.26 -14.14 12.34
N ILE A 291 3.02 -14.60 12.47
CA ILE A 291 1.85 -13.73 12.60
C ILE A 291 1.81 -13.17 14.02
N ILE A 292 1.96 -11.85 14.16
CA ILE A 292 1.98 -11.19 15.48
C ILE A 292 0.59 -10.67 15.87
N ALA A 293 -0.18 -10.23 14.89
CA ALA A 293 -1.58 -9.82 15.04
C ALA A 293 -2.27 -9.96 13.69
N ASN A 294 -3.58 -10.21 13.66
CA ASN A 294 -4.34 -10.37 12.43
C ASN A 294 -5.78 -9.90 12.56
#